data_AF-A0A9E2PSS2-F1
#
_entry.id   AF-A0A9E2PSS2-F1
#
_cell.length_a   1.000
_cell.length_b   1.000
_cell.length_c   1.000
_cell.angle_alpha   90.00
_cell.angle_beta   90.00
_cell.angle_gamma   90.00
#
_symmetry.space_group_name_H-M   'P 1'
#
loop_
_entity.id
_entity.type
_entity.pdbx_description
1 polymer ?
#
loop_
_entity_poly.entity_id
_entity_poly.type
_entity_poly.pdbx_seq_one_letter_code
_entity_poly.pdbx_strand_id
1 'polypeptide(L)'
;MKALTVDFDPAVIKKELLSYHVHHGFVDAEELLKFIEAYWKLRVPRAQVCPEHTPPAEYIIDSFFETVQNSICWANRGGGKTILGALSTWLDT
;
A
#
# COMPACT_ATOMS: atom_id res chain seq x y z
N MET A 1 -5.69 22.26 -34.19
CA MET A 1 -6.23 21.84 -32.88
C MET A 1 -5.13 22.03 -31.85
N LYS A 2 -5.29 22.95 -30.88
CA LYS A 2 -4.40 22.99 -29.70
C LYS A 2 -4.77 21.81 -28.83
N ALA A 3 -3.83 20.91 -28.57
CA ALA A 3 -4.03 19.88 -27.55
C ALA A 3 -4.34 20.60 -26.22
N LEU A 4 -5.45 20.24 -25.59
CA LEU A 4 -5.73 20.63 -24.22
C LEU A 4 -4.71 19.89 -23.36
N THR A 5 -3.59 20.54 -23.03
CA THR A 5 -2.70 20.05 -22.00
C THR A 5 -3.38 20.33 -20.68
N VAL A 6 -4.09 19.33 -20.15
CA VAL A 6 -4.57 19.39 -18.77
C VAL A 6 -3.32 19.31 -17.91
N ASP A 7 -2.96 20.45 -17.31
CA ASP A 7 -1.82 20.54 -16.41
C ASP A 7 -2.24 19.91 -15.08
N PHE A 8 -1.85 18.65 -14.89
CA PHE A 8 -2.17 17.91 -13.70
C PHE A 8 -1.07 18.11 -12.66
N ASP A 9 -1.35 18.87 -11.60
CA ASP A 9 -0.45 18.96 -10.45
C ASP A 9 -0.39 17.59 -9.73
N PRO A 10 0.78 16.92 -9.70
CA PRO A 10 0.91 15.62 -9.02
C PRO A 10 0.59 15.67 -7.53
N ALA A 11 0.80 16.83 -6.87
CA ALA A 11 0.47 17.00 -5.47
C ALA A 11 -1.05 17.00 -5.25
N VAL A 12 -1.80 17.66 -6.14
CA VAL A 12 -3.28 17.64 -6.12
C VAL A 12 -3.78 16.22 -6.35
N ILE A 13 -3.27 15.52 -7.37
CA ILE A 13 -3.69 14.13 -7.63
C ILE A 13 -3.44 13.24 -6.41
N LYS A 14 -2.26 13.33 -5.79
CA LYS A 14 -1.95 12.54 -4.59
C LYS A 14 -2.94 12.82 -3.46
N LYS A 15 -3.22 14.09 -3.20
CA LYS A 15 -4.17 14.51 -2.16
C LYS A 15 -5.58 13.98 -2.42
N GLU A 16 -6.07 14.10 -3.65
CA GLU A 16 -7.40 13.60 -4.03
C GLU A 16 -7.47 12.06 -3.93
N LEU A 17 -6.42 11.36 -4.37
CA LEU A 17 -6.34 9.90 -4.27
C LEU A 17 -6.39 9.42 -2.82
N LEU A 18 -5.66 10.09 -1.91
CA LEU A 18 -5.71 9.80 -0.48
C LEU A 18 -7.10 10.09 0.09
N SER A 19 -7.64 11.27 -0.21
CA SER A 19 -8.94 11.71 0.31
C SER A 19 -10.06 10.75 -0.10
N TYR A 20 -10.05 10.28 -1.34
CA TYR A 20 -11.01 9.30 -1.84
C TYR A 20 -10.99 8.01 -1.00
N HIS A 21 -9.82 7.39 -0.79
CA HIS A 21 -9.74 6.13 -0.05
C HIS A 21 -9.98 6.29 1.45
N VAL A 22 -9.67 7.46 2.03
CA VAL A 22 -10.05 7.78 3.41
C VAL A 22 -11.58 7.83 3.57
N HIS A 23 -12.31 8.36 2.58
CA HIS A 23 -13.77 8.50 2.66
C HIS A 23 -14.54 7.24 2.24
N HIS A 24 -14.00 6.47 1.30
CA HIS A 24 -14.70 5.34 0.67
C HIS A 24 -14.14 3.97 1.06
N GLY A 25 -12.97 3.93 1.70
CA GLY A 25 -12.25 2.70 1.98
C GLY A 25 -11.67 2.05 0.71
N PHE A 26 -11.32 0.78 0.84
CA PHE A 26 -10.90 -0.08 -0.26
C PHE A 26 -11.92 -1.20 -0.45
N VAL A 27 -12.24 -1.51 -1.70
CA VAL A 27 -13.16 -2.59 -2.08
C VAL A 27 -12.53 -3.95 -1.81
N ASP A 28 -11.25 -4.10 -2.13
CA ASP A 28 -10.50 -5.35 -1.96
C ASP A 28 -9.00 -5.12 -1.79
N ALA A 29 -8.27 -6.23 -1.57
CA ALA A 29 -6.82 -6.24 -1.44
C ALA A 29 -6.09 -5.76 -2.70
N GLU A 30 -6.65 -5.97 -3.89
CA GLU A 30 -6.01 -5.54 -5.13
C GLU A 30 -6.04 -4.01 -5.26
N GLU A 31 -7.15 -3.37 -4.90
CA GLU A 31 -7.27 -1.92 -4.87
C GLU A 31 -6.29 -1.30 -3.87
N LEU A 32 -6.19 -1.86 -2.65
CA LEU A 32 -5.21 -1.43 -1.64
C LEU A 32 -3.78 -1.47 -2.20
N LEU A 33 -3.38 -2.59 -2.80
CA LEU A 33 -2.03 -2.74 -3.35
C LEU A 33 -1.76 -1.78 -4.52
N LYS A 34 -2.76 -1.52 -5.38
CA LYS A 34 -2.66 -0.54 -6.46
C LYS A 34 -2.52 0.88 -5.92
N PHE A 35 -3.26 1.22 -4.87
CA PHE A 35 -3.14 2.51 -4.20
C PHE A 35 -1.74 2.71 -3.62
N ILE A 36 -1.20 1.71 -2.91
CA ILE A 36 0.17 1.75 -2.37
C ILE A 36 1.19 1.98 -3.49
N GLU A 37 1.08 1.24 -4.60
CA GLU A 37 1.96 1.41 -5.76
C GLU A 37 1.81 2.80 -6.39
N ALA A 38 0.58 3.33 -6.50
CA ALA A 38 0.32 4.63 -7.10
C ALA A 38 0.81 5.80 -6.22
N TYR A 39 0.51 5.76 -4.92
CA TYR A 39 0.75 6.84 -3.98
C TYR A 39 2.20 6.85 -3.46
N TRP A 40 2.70 5.70 -3.03
CA TRP A 40 4.04 5.55 -2.46
C TRP A 40 5.11 5.15 -3.48
N LYS A 41 4.71 4.77 -4.70
CA LYS A 41 5.64 4.19 -5.69
C LYS A 41 6.34 2.93 -5.18
N LEU A 42 5.65 2.21 -4.29
CA LEU A 42 6.14 0.99 -3.67
C LEU A 42 5.36 -0.22 -4.21
N ARG A 43 6.05 -1.09 -4.94
CA ARG A 43 5.47 -2.36 -5.37
C ARG A 43 5.77 -3.44 -4.33
N VAL A 44 4.75 -3.86 -3.60
CA VAL A 44 4.88 -4.92 -2.58
C VAL A 44 4.96 -6.30 -3.24
N PRO A 45 5.96 -7.14 -2.92
CA PRO A 45 6.07 -8.47 -3.50
C PRO A 45 4.88 -9.37 -3.16
N ARG A 46 4.30 -9.99 -4.18
CA ARG A 46 3.15 -10.91 -4.08
C ARG A 46 3.53 -12.39 -4.28
N ALA A 47 4.74 -12.66 -4.76
CA ALA A 47 5.17 -14.00 -5.08
C ALA A 47 5.53 -14.81 -3.82
N GLN A 48 4.96 -15.99 -3.70
CA GLN A 48 5.40 -17.01 -2.77
C GLN A 48 6.61 -17.74 -3.39
N VAL A 49 7.81 -17.48 -2.85
CA VAL A 49 9.05 -18.06 -3.40
C VAL A 49 9.28 -19.50 -2.90
N CYS A 50 8.90 -19.79 -1.66
CA CYS A 50 8.97 -21.13 -1.07
C CYS A 50 7.58 -21.53 -0.55
N PRO A 51 7.18 -22.81 -0.57
CA PRO A 51 5.83 -23.25 -0.18
C PRO A 51 5.40 -22.83 1.23
N GLU A 52 6.36 -22.70 2.15
CA GLU A 52 6.15 -22.31 3.54
C GLU A 52 6.28 -20.80 3.79
N HIS A 53 6.57 -19.99 2.76
CA HIS A 53 6.68 -18.53 2.92
C HIS A 53 5.35 -17.82 2.69
N THR A 54 4.99 -16.91 3.59
CA THR A 54 3.93 -15.94 3.34
C THR A 54 4.49 -14.77 2.51
N PRO A 55 3.87 -14.42 1.38
CA PRO A 55 4.28 -13.25 0.60
C PRO A 55 4.18 -11.95 1.42
N PRO A 56 5.09 -10.98 1.20
CA PRO A 56 5.04 -9.69 1.89
C PRO A 56 3.73 -8.91 1.72
N ALA A 57 3.02 -9.08 0.61
CA ALA A 57 1.72 -8.46 0.38
C ALA A 57 0.67 -8.94 1.38
N GLU A 58 0.67 -10.23 1.73
CA GLU A 58 -0.27 -10.79 2.71
C GLU A 58 -0.11 -10.14 4.07
N TYR A 59 1.11 -9.83 4.51
CA TYR A 59 1.33 -9.10 5.77
C TYR A 59 0.60 -7.74 5.80
N ILE A 60 0.62 -6.98 4.70
CA ILE A 60 -0.06 -5.68 4.60
C ILE A 60 -1.57 -5.87 4.54
N ILE A 61 -2.05 -6.83 3.73
CA ILE A 61 -3.48 -7.14 3.60
C ILE A 61 -4.04 -7.58 4.94
N ASP A 62 -3.38 -8.51 5.62
CA ASP A 62 -3.82 -9.07 6.88
C ASP A 62 -3.85 -8.03 7.99
N SER A 63 -2.85 -7.14 8.01
CA SER A 63 -2.82 -6.03 8.98
C SER A 63 -3.90 -5.00 8.69
N PHE A 64 -4.10 -4.60 7.43
CA PHE A 64 -5.03 -3.52 7.06
C PHE A 64 -6.50 -3.93 7.19
N PHE A 65 -6.86 -5.12 6.72
CA PHE A 65 -8.23 -5.63 6.82
C PHE A 65 -8.50 -6.36 8.15
N GLU A 66 -7.52 -6.37 9.05
CA GLU A 66 -7.60 -6.99 10.37
C GLU A 66 -8.03 -8.48 10.35
N THR A 67 -7.74 -9.21 9.26
CA THR A 67 -7.96 -10.66 9.18
C THR A 67 -7.09 -11.41 10.18
N VAL A 68 -5.95 -10.81 10.56
CA VAL A 68 -5.07 -11.22 11.65
C VAL A 68 -4.98 -10.12 12.70
N GLN A 69 -5.50 -10.38 13.89
CA GLN A 69 -5.62 -9.40 14.97
C GLN A 69 -4.28 -9.04 15.64
N ASN A 70 -3.30 -9.95 15.60
CA ASN A 70 -2.00 -9.76 16.25
C ASN A 70 -0.89 -10.13 15.28
N SER A 71 -0.23 -9.13 14.70
CA SER A 71 0.89 -9.30 13.78
C SER A 71 2.17 -8.70 14.37
N ILE A 72 3.29 -9.41 14.25
CA ILE A 72 4.60 -8.95 14.71
C ILE A 72 5.53 -8.81 13.49
N CYS A 73 5.94 -7.57 13.20
CA CYS A 73 6.94 -7.32 12.17
C CYS A 73 8.35 -7.36 12.75
N TRP A 74 9.08 -8.47 12.51
CA TRP A 74 10.50 -8.55 12.85
C TRP A 74 11.38 -8.05 11.70
N ALA A 75 11.88 -6.82 11.83
CA ALA A 75 12.61 -6.13 10.77
C ALA A 75 14.06 -5.81 11.16
N ASN A 76 14.94 -5.78 10.15
CA ASN A 76 16.27 -5.20 10.28
C ASN A 76 16.18 -3.65 10.29
N ARG A 77 17.31 -2.95 10.49
CA ARG A 77 17.32 -1.48 10.63
C ARG A 77 16.79 -0.69 9.41
N GLY A 78 16.87 -1.24 8.20
CA GLY A 78 16.55 -0.48 6.98
C GLY A 78 16.35 -1.36 5.75
N GLY A 79 15.58 -2.43 5.88
CA GLY A 79 15.27 -3.35 4.78
C GLY A 79 13.81 -3.28 4.35
N GLY A 80 13.43 -4.14 3.40
CA GLY A 80 12.05 -4.24 2.94
C GLY A 80 11.04 -4.47 4.07
N LYS A 81 11.40 -5.29 5.08
CA LYS A 81 10.54 -5.52 6.25
C LYS A 81 10.31 -4.24 7.08
N THR A 82 11.32 -3.39 7.21
CA THR A 82 11.20 -2.10 7.89
C THR A 82 10.24 -1.18 7.16
N ILE A 83 10.32 -1.14 5.83
CA ILE A 83 9.43 -0.36 4.97
C ILE A 83 7.99 -0.86 5.09
N LEU A 84 7.78 -2.18 5.12
CA LEU A 84 6.45 -2.76 5.28
C LEU A 84 5.85 -2.46 6.65
N GLY A 85 6.63 -2.53 7.73
CA GLY A 85 6.18 -2.11 9.06
C GLY A 85 5.75 -0.63 9.08
N ALA A 86 6.57 0.25 8.50
CA ALA A 86 6.26 1.68 8.41
C ALA A 86 5.01 1.95 7.54
N LEU A 87 4.85 1.22 6.43
CA LEU A 87 3.68 1.31 5.57
C LEU A 87 2.41 0.88 6.32
N SER A 88 2.47 -0.24 7.03
CA SER A 88 1.37 -0.74 7.87
C SER A 88 0.91 0.34 8.85
N THR A 89 1.85 0.89 9.62
CA THR A 89 1.56 1.95 10.59
C THR A 89 1.00 3.21 9.94
N TRP A 90 1.42 3.57 8.73
CA TRP A 90 0.88 4.73 8.03
C TRP A 90 -0.54 4.49 7.48
N LEU A 91 -0.85 3.25 7.07
CA LEU A 91 -2.20 2.90 6.63
C LEU A 91 -3.22 2.90 7.78
N ASP A 92 -2.75 2.76 9.03
CA ASP A 92 -3.58 2.79 10.25
C ASP A 92 -3.91 4.21 10.75
N THR A 93 -3.34 5.28 10.14
CA THR A 93 -3.58 6.69 10.55
C THR A 93 -4.72 7.34 9.81
#